data_AF-A0A353F1R8-F1
#
_entry.id   AF-A0A353F1R8-F1
#
_cell.length_a   1.000
_cell.length_b   1.000
_cell.length_c   1.000
_cell.angle_alpha   90.00
_cell.angle_beta   90.00
_cell.angle_gamma   90.00
#
_symmetry.space_group_name_H-M   'P 1'
#
loop_
_entity.id
_entity.type
_entity.pdbx_description
1 polymer ?
#
loop_
_entity_poly.entity_id
_entity_poly.type
_entity_poly.pdbx_seq_one_letter_code
_entity_poly.pdbx_strand_id
1 'polypeptide(L)'
;MKSTFFIISALLAQSAFAGFRQEKTDSSLKLFDGDILITEYRTDHHLPYLYPLVGPTGVGLTRNFPMKKNVEGEQPDHPHHRSFWFTHGDVNGHDFWHSKDHKSNIVHKSFGKSKDGTFSVNLEWQQGTEGR
;
A
#
# COMPACT_ATOMS: atom_id res chain seq x y z
N MET A 1 37.48 25.27 9.17
CA MET A 1 36.50 24.37 9.81
C MET A 1 36.30 23.19 8.87
N LYS A 2 36.73 21.97 9.24
CA LYS A 2 36.60 20.78 8.37
C LYS A 2 35.24 20.14 8.68
N SER A 3 34.34 20.15 7.70
CA SER A 3 33.01 19.53 7.83
C SER A 3 33.14 18.03 7.60
N THR A 4 32.78 17.25 8.61
CA THR A 4 32.74 15.78 8.55
C THR A 4 31.33 15.37 8.15
N PHE A 5 31.18 14.80 6.95
CA PHE A 5 29.92 14.18 6.52
C PHE A 5 29.84 12.75 7.08
N PHE A 6 28.78 12.46 7.84
CA PHE A 6 28.40 11.09 8.19
C PHE A 6 27.50 10.54 7.08
N ILE A 7 27.96 9.51 6.37
CA ILE A 7 27.11 8.70 5.49
C ILE A 7 26.51 7.59 6.36
N ILE A 8 25.21 7.69 6.63
CA ILE A 8 24.44 6.58 7.21
C ILE A 8 24.16 5.60 6.06
N SER A 9 24.91 4.51 6.01
CA SER A 9 24.64 3.41 5.09
C SER A 9 23.46 2.60 5.65
N ALA A 10 22.29 2.72 5.03
CA ALA A 10 21.15 1.86 5.34
C ALA A 10 21.48 0.44 4.84
N LEU A 11 21.56 -0.52 5.75
CA LEU A 11 21.81 -1.92 5.43
C LEU A 11 20.52 -2.51 4.83
N LEU A 12 20.43 -2.56 3.50
CA LEU A 12 19.37 -3.32 2.82
C LEU A 12 19.69 -4.81 2.95
N ALA A 13 19.03 -5.48 3.89
CA ALA A 13 19.04 -6.94 3.96
C ALA A 13 18.28 -7.50 2.75
N GLN A 14 19.02 -7.90 1.70
CA GLN A 14 18.47 -8.61 0.55
C GLN A 14 18.21 -10.08 0.94
N SER A 15 17.03 -10.37 1.47
CA SER A 15 16.52 -11.74 1.48
C SER A 15 15.93 -12.04 0.11
N ALA A 16 16.71 -12.65 -0.78
CA ALA A 16 16.20 -13.21 -2.02
C ALA A 16 15.38 -14.47 -1.68
N PHE A 17 14.05 -14.33 -1.61
CA PHE A 17 13.20 -15.45 -2.00
C PHE A 17 13.40 -15.61 -3.49
N ALA A 18 13.85 -16.78 -3.95
CA ALA A 18 14.14 -17.04 -5.37
C ALA A 18 12.99 -16.52 -6.26
N GLY A 19 13.24 -15.41 -6.97
CA GLY A 19 12.29 -14.74 -7.87
C GLY A 19 12.05 -13.26 -7.56
N PHE A 20 11.76 -12.88 -6.31
CA PHE A 20 11.30 -11.52 -6.01
C PHE A 20 12.20 -10.77 -5.01
N ARG A 21 12.60 -9.58 -5.41
CA ARG A 21 13.31 -8.63 -4.54
C ARG A 21 12.30 -7.82 -3.74
N GLN A 22 12.58 -7.61 -2.46
CA GLN A 22 11.71 -6.85 -1.57
C GLN A 22 12.40 -5.59 -1.07
N GLU A 23 11.66 -4.50 -0.96
CA GLU A 23 12.06 -3.32 -0.21
C GLU A 23 11.01 -3.04 0.85
N LYS A 24 11.42 -2.94 2.11
CA LYS A 24 10.51 -2.79 3.23
C LYS A 24 10.88 -1.57 4.07
N THR A 25 9.86 -0.82 4.47
CA THR A 25 9.95 0.20 5.52
C THR A 25 9.08 -0.22 6.70
N ASP A 26 8.97 0.63 7.71
CA ASP A 26 8.08 0.37 8.85
C ASP A 26 6.59 0.30 8.46
N SER A 27 6.21 0.88 7.30
CA SER A 27 4.81 0.98 6.86
C SER A 27 4.55 0.58 5.40
N SER A 28 5.59 0.29 4.61
CA SER A 28 5.45 -0.13 3.21
C SER A 28 6.24 -1.41 2.93
N LEU A 29 5.74 -2.21 1.98
CA LEU A 29 6.44 -3.36 1.43
C LEU A 29 6.28 -3.36 -0.10
N LYS A 30 7.38 -3.15 -0.80
CA LYS A 30 7.48 -3.27 -2.26
C LYS A 30 8.00 -4.64 -2.64
N LEU A 31 7.42 -5.21 -3.69
CA LEU A 31 7.86 -6.46 -4.32
C LEU A 31 8.24 -6.17 -5.77
N PHE A 32 9.39 -6.66 -6.18
CA PHE A 32 9.93 -6.50 -7.53
C PHE A 32 10.25 -7.86 -8.15
N ASP A 33 9.95 -8.01 -9.44
CA ASP A 33 10.48 -9.06 -10.31
C ASP A 33 11.63 -8.47 -11.13
N GLY A 34 12.87 -8.85 -10.79
CA GLY A 34 14.06 -8.12 -11.23
C GLY A 34 13.99 -6.63 -10.84
N ASP A 35 13.93 -5.76 -11.85
CA ASP A 35 13.81 -4.30 -11.69
C ASP A 35 12.36 -3.77 -11.77
N ILE A 36 11.40 -4.64 -12.10
CA ILE A 36 10.00 -4.26 -12.29
C ILE A 36 9.28 -4.32 -10.96
N LEU A 37 8.72 -3.20 -10.50
CA LEU A 37 7.80 -3.18 -9.36
C LEU A 37 6.51 -3.90 -9.72
N ILE A 38 6.21 -5.02 -9.06
CA ILE A 38 4.98 -5.78 -9.30
C ILE A 38 3.84 -5.38 -8.38
N THR A 39 4.15 -4.99 -7.14
CA THR A 39 3.19 -4.42 -6.19
C THR A 39 3.89 -3.71 -5.04
N GLU A 40 3.16 -2.79 -4.41
CA GLU A 40 3.54 -2.20 -3.13
C GLU A 40 2.34 -2.23 -2.18
N TYR A 41 2.54 -2.70 -0.96
CA TYR A 41 1.64 -2.44 0.16
C TYR A 41 1.85 -0.99 0.62
N ARG A 42 0.83 -0.16 0.40
CA ARG A 42 0.86 1.28 0.62
C ARG A 42 -0.06 1.66 1.76
N THR A 43 0.38 2.61 2.57
CA THR A 43 -0.36 3.16 3.72
C THR A 43 -0.47 4.68 3.66
N ASP A 44 -0.31 5.26 2.48
CA ASP A 44 -0.34 6.71 2.23
C ASP A 44 -1.77 7.24 2.00
N HIS A 45 -2.78 6.56 2.55
CA HIS A 45 -4.19 6.88 2.42
C HIS A 45 -4.97 6.45 3.67
N HIS A 46 -6.27 6.76 3.74
CA HIS A 46 -7.13 6.40 4.89
C HIS A 46 -7.29 4.89 5.12
N LEU A 47 -6.92 4.07 4.14
CA LEU A 47 -6.86 2.61 4.26
C LEU A 47 -5.66 2.08 3.48
N PRO A 48 -5.07 0.94 3.87
CA PRO A 48 -3.97 0.36 3.13
C PRO A 48 -4.45 -0.36 1.87
N TYR A 49 -3.61 -0.36 0.84
CA TYR A 49 -3.93 -0.97 -0.45
C TYR A 49 -2.67 -1.47 -1.16
N LEU A 50 -2.86 -2.31 -2.17
CA LEU A 50 -1.82 -2.83 -3.04
C LEU A 50 -1.89 -2.16 -4.42
N TYR A 51 -0.81 -1.48 -4.80
CA TYR A 51 -0.67 -0.88 -6.12
C TYR A 51 0.80 -0.68 -6.50
N PRO A 52 1.22 -0.96 -7.75
CA PRO A 52 0.44 -1.56 -8.83
C PRO A 52 0.07 -3.02 -8.53
N LEU A 53 -0.73 -3.65 -9.39
CA LEU A 53 -0.84 -5.11 -9.44
C LEU A 53 -0.45 -5.55 -10.84
N VAL A 54 0.78 -6.03 -10.99
CA VAL A 54 1.34 -6.42 -12.29
C VAL A 54 1.45 -7.93 -12.38
N GLY A 55 0.90 -8.50 -13.45
CA GLY A 55 1.02 -9.93 -13.74
C GLY A 55 2.37 -10.31 -14.38
N PRO A 56 2.64 -11.61 -14.57
CA PRO A 56 3.92 -12.09 -15.10
C PRO A 56 4.28 -11.58 -16.52
N THR A 57 3.31 -11.08 -17.27
CA THR A 57 3.51 -10.49 -18.60
C THR A 57 3.85 -8.99 -18.56
N GLY A 58 3.96 -8.39 -17.38
CA GLY A 58 4.16 -6.95 -17.20
C GLY A 58 2.86 -6.13 -17.35
N VAL A 59 1.71 -6.77 -17.58
CA VAL A 59 0.42 -6.09 -17.71
C VAL A 59 -0.19 -5.81 -16.34
N GLY A 60 -0.68 -4.59 -16.14
CA GLY A 60 -1.46 -4.21 -14.96
C GLY A 60 -2.81 -4.93 -14.93
N LEU A 61 -3.11 -5.60 -13.82
CA LEU A 61 -4.35 -6.35 -13.59
C LEU A 61 -5.49 -5.46 -13.11
N THR A 62 -5.17 -4.32 -12.52
CA THR A 62 -6.11 -3.31 -12.04
C THR A 62 -5.86 -1.98 -12.74
N ARG A 63 -6.90 -1.13 -12.80
CA ARG A 63 -6.77 0.23 -13.32
C ARG A 63 -5.79 1.07 -12.48
N ASN A 64 -5.25 2.12 -13.07
CA ASN A 64 -4.30 3.02 -12.41
C ASN A 64 -4.95 4.10 -11.55
N PHE A 65 -6.14 4.59 -11.93
CA PHE A 65 -6.86 5.62 -11.19
C PHE A 65 -7.34 5.08 -9.83
N PRO A 66 -7.19 5.84 -8.73
CA PRO A 66 -6.72 7.23 -8.63
C PRO A 66 -5.20 7.42 -8.42
N MET A 67 -4.41 6.35 -8.32
CA MET A 67 -2.97 6.43 -8.03
C MET A 67 -2.19 7.09 -9.16
N LYS A 68 -2.62 6.90 -10.41
CA LYS A 68 -2.17 7.67 -11.58
C LYS A 68 -3.38 8.36 -12.22
N LYS A 69 -3.25 9.66 -12.50
CA LYS A 69 -4.28 10.46 -13.17
C LYS A 69 -3.99 10.55 -14.67
N ASN A 70 -5.03 10.86 -15.45
CA ASN A 70 -4.93 11.11 -16.90
C ASN A 70 -4.38 9.90 -17.69
N VAL A 71 -4.73 8.68 -17.28
CA VAL A 71 -4.45 7.48 -18.07
C VAL A 71 -5.52 7.35 -19.15
N GLU A 72 -5.09 7.21 -20.40
CA GLU A 72 -6.01 7.07 -21.53
C GLU A 72 -6.96 5.88 -21.33
N GLY A 73 -8.26 6.11 -21.59
CA GLY A 73 -9.30 5.11 -21.40
C GLY A 73 -9.79 4.92 -19.96
N GLU A 74 -9.13 5.51 -18.95
CA GLU A 74 -9.59 5.42 -17.56
C GLU A 74 -10.44 6.62 -17.15
N GLN A 75 -11.56 6.34 -16.46
CA GLN A 75 -12.44 7.38 -15.93
C GLN A 75 -11.91 7.90 -14.58
N PRO A 76 -12.00 9.22 -14.31
CA PRO A 76 -11.63 9.81 -13.03
C PRO A 76 -12.76 9.68 -11.99
N ASP A 77 -13.30 8.48 -11.84
CA ASP A 77 -14.47 8.16 -11.00
C ASP A 77 -14.11 7.19 -9.87
N HIS A 78 -14.97 7.11 -8.86
CA HIS A 78 -14.80 6.19 -7.72
C HIS A 78 -13.37 6.18 -7.12
N PRO A 79 -12.86 7.33 -6.61
CA PRO A 79 -11.49 7.44 -6.10
C PRO A 79 -11.22 6.61 -4.83
N HIS A 80 -12.24 5.94 -4.29
CA HIS A 80 -12.09 4.95 -3.22
C HIS A 80 -11.67 3.57 -3.76
N HIS A 81 -11.81 3.29 -5.06
CA HIS A 81 -11.38 2.03 -5.67
C HIS A 81 -9.86 2.00 -5.96
N ARG A 82 -9.06 1.85 -4.90
CA ARG A 82 -7.58 1.87 -4.98
C ARG A 82 -7.00 0.49 -5.26
N SER A 83 -7.13 0.01 -6.51
CA SER A 83 -6.56 -1.26 -6.99
C SER A 83 -7.02 -2.48 -6.17
N PHE A 84 -6.24 -2.94 -5.20
CA PHE A 84 -6.62 -4.02 -4.30
C PHE A 84 -6.54 -3.52 -2.86
N TRP A 85 -7.67 -3.53 -2.17
CA TRP A 85 -7.79 -3.12 -0.78
C TRP A 85 -8.75 -4.07 -0.07
N PHE A 86 -8.73 -4.05 1.26
CA PHE A 86 -9.66 -4.81 2.08
C PHE A 86 -10.28 -3.87 3.12
N THR A 87 -11.61 -3.79 3.12
CA THR A 87 -12.39 -2.99 4.06
C THR A 87 -13.82 -3.53 4.15
N HIS A 88 -14.58 -3.02 5.11
CA HIS A 88 -16.03 -3.14 5.18
C HIS A 88 -16.61 -1.76 4.88
N GLY A 89 -17.77 -1.70 4.22
CA GLY A 89 -18.42 -0.44 3.89
C GLY A 89 -18.83 0.31 5.16
N ASP A 90 -19.85 -0.20 5.85
CA ASP A 90 -20.35 0.34 7.11
C ASP A 90 -19.93 -0.56 8.28
N VAL A 91 -19.38 0.05 9.33
CA VAL A 91 -19.14 -0.61 10.63
C VAL A 91 -19.63 0.33 11.72
N ASN A 92 -20.65 -0.09 12.47
CA ASN A 92 -21.27 0.70 13.54
C ASN A 92 -21.74 2.10 13.09
N GLY A 93 -22.24 2.23 11.86
CA GLY A 93 -22.72 3.52 11.31
C GLY A 93 -21.59 4.43 10.81
N HIS A 94 -20.38 3.90 10.63
CA HIS A 94 -19.24 4.63 10.08
C HIS A 94 -18.76 4.00 8.76
N ASP A 95 -18.53 4.85 7.75
CA ASP A 95 -18.09 4.41 6.42
C ASP A 95 -16.56 4.31 6.33
N PHE A 96 -16.03 3.08 6.24
CA PHE A 96 -14.59 2.80 6.09
C PHE A 96 -14.17 2.56 4.62
N TRP A 97 -15.07 2.75 3.65
CA TRP A 97 -14.79 2.50 2.24
C TRP A 97 -14.82 3.76 1.39
N HIS A 98 -15.93 4.51 1.39
CA HIS A 98 -16.03 5.70 0.55
C HIS A 98 -15.29 6.89 1.14
N SER A 99 -15.21 6.93 2.49
CA SER A 99 -14.58 7.92 3.38
C SER A 99 -14.04 9.16 2.64
N LYS A 100 -14.97 9.99 2.13
CA LYS A 100 -14.65 11.20 1.35
C LYS A 100 -13.98 12.28 2.20
N ASP A 101 -14.24 12.24 3.51
CA ASP A 101 -13.75 13.16 4.52
C ASP A 101 -12.62 12.56 5.37
N HIS A 102 -12.27 11.29 5.14
CA HIS A 102 -11.25 10.57 5.89
C HIS A 102 -11.49 10.56 7.41
N LYS A 103 -12.76 10.62 7.85
CA LYS A 103 -13.10 10.56 9.29
C LYS A 103 -12.91 9.16 9.87
N SER A 104 -13.18 8.13 9.07
CA SER A 104 -12.93 6.73 9.44
C SER A 104 -11.75 6.18 8.65
N ASN A 105 -10.80 5.58 9.38
CA ASN A 105 -9.51 5.17 8.85
C ASN A 105 -9.17 3.74 9.27
N ILE A 106 -8.49 3.01 8.40
CA ILE A 106 -7.83 1.75 8.70
C ILE A 106 -6.33 2.03 8.70
N VAL A 107 -5.72 2.00 9.87
CA VAL A 107 -4.35 2.46 10.09
C VAL A 107 -3.41 1.28 10.26
N HIS A 108 -2.33 1.25 9.49
CA HIS A 108 -1.24 0.29 9.68
C HIS A 108 -0.53 0.55 11.01
N LYS A 109 -0.40 -0.49 11.84
CA LYS A 109 0.32 -0.42 13.12
C LYS A 109 1.66 -1.11 13.08
N SER A 110 1.73 -2.28 12.45
CA SER A 110 2.96 -3.04 12.31
C SER A 110 2.82 -4.17 11.31
N PHE A 111 3.96 -4.67 10.82
CA PHE A 111 4.01 -5.97 10.20
C PHE A 111 3.98 -7.09 11.25
N GLY A 112 3.19 -8.12 10.97
CA GLY A 112 3.07 -9.31 11.81
C GLY A 112 4.05 -10.42 11.40
N LYS A 113 3.99 -11.53 12.15
CA LYS A 113 4.71 -12.75 11.77
C LYS A 113 4.21 -13.24 10.43
N SER A 114 5.15 -13.55 9.55
CA SER A 114 4.89 -13.98 8.17
C SER A 114 5.68 -15.25 7.89
N LYS A 115 5.17 -16.06 6.97
CA LYS A 115 5.87 -17.21 6.39
C LYS A 115 6.23 -16.91 4.94
N ASP A 116 7.02 -17.77 4.34
CA ASP A 116 7.39 -17.75 2.94
C ASP A 116 6.17 -17.52 2.04
N GLY A 117 6.26 -16.54 1.14
CA GLY A 117 5.17 -16.18 0.22
C GLY A 117 3.99 -15.43 0.85
N THR A 118 4.10 -15.00 2.12
CA THR A 118 3.06 -14.22 2.80
C THR A 118 3.63 -12.97 3.44
N PHE A 119 2.80 -11.95 3.63
CA PHE A 119 3.05 -10.91 4.61
C PHE A 119 1.79 -10.71 5.45
N SER A 120 1.99 -10.42 6.73
CA SER A 120 0.91 -10.12 7.67
C SER A 120 1.04 -8.68 8.14
N VAL A 121 -0.08 -8.02 8.38
CA VAL A 121 -0.14 -6.67 8.95
C VAL A 121 -1.17 -6.59 10.07
N ASN A 122 -0.86 -5.80 11.09
CA ASN A 122 -1.82 -5.43 12.13
C ASN A 122 -2.39 -4.07 11.78
N LEU A 123 -3.72 -4.01 11.69
CA LEU A 123 -4.46 -2.81 11.32
C LEU A 123 -5.38 -2.38 12.47
N GLU A 124 -5.49 -1.08 12.68
CA GLU A 124 -6.39 -0.48 13.66
C GLU A 124 -7.48 0.30 12.94
N TRP A 125 -8.74 0.01 13.27
CA TRP A 125 -9.89 0.66 12.68
C TRP A 125 -10.30 1.80 13.59
N GLN A 126 -10.11 3.04 13.12
CA GLN A 126 -10.36 4.26 13.86
C GLN A 126 -11.61 4.92 13.28
N GLN A 127 -12.69 4.97 14.05
CA GLN A 127 -13.92 5.65 13.66
C GLN A 127 -13.83 7.17 13.92
N GLY A 128 -14.50 7.94 13.08
CA GLY A 128 -14.72 9.36 13.32
C GLY A 128 -15.64 9.62 14.52
N THR A 129 -15.66 10.86 15.01
CA THR A 129 -16.54 11.29 16.11
C THR A 129 -18.01 11.44 15.71
N GLU A 130 -18.28 11.42 14.41
CA GLU A 130 -19.62 11.52 13.84
C GLU A 130 -19.91 10.27 13.00
N GLY A 131 -21.13 9.74 13.14
CA GLY A 131 -21.66 8.71 12.25
C GLY A 131 -21.84 9.24 10.82
N ARG A 132 -22.17 8.34 9.91
CA ARG A 132 -22.42 8.63 8.50
C ARG A 132 -23.54 9.63 8.27
#